data_AF-A0A1U7GQ50-F1
#
_entry.id   AF-A0A1U7GQ50-F1
#
_cell.length_a   1.000
_cell.length_b   1.000
_cell.length_c   1.000
_cell.angle_alpha   90.00
_cell.angle_beta   90.00
_cell.angle_gamma   90.00
#
_symmetry.space_group_name_H-M   'P 1'
#
loop_
_entity.id
_entity.type
_entity.pdbx_description
1 polymer ?
#
loop_
_entity_poly.entity_id
_entity_poly.type
_entity_poly.pdbx_seq_one_letter_code
_entity_poly.pdbx_strand_id
1 'polypeptide(L)'
;MKNEPTPHHAPGAPAPGRHQYEHATPTVIHDPEQDMMLLARWVHRAMQDPAKFWGWLLGGAGAVLGLVILFNLFSGRGVATSEAWTSLDAARSADDKLEVAKANPNSPVATWARLDAAAQLYQSGVSDLPSNSDAALQTLKKAADIFDQLAKSEPKDSPAAVSAAFGLARCLEARNELPKAVDQYKLVADTWPDAPEAAEAKKLAAALQKPEAAAFYKDLYAFKPTKVSLPPLGTEKLDFPDVVPAPTDSAAPGASPIPPPPPSAATEEPKADAPKAEEAKPEEPKVDAPKAEEAKPAEPAKVEEPKAEEAKPAEAPKS
;
A
#
# COMPACT_ATOMS: atom_id res chain seq x y z
N MET A 1 7.61 115.42 90.36
CA MET A 1 6.30 115.70 89.75
C MET A 1 6.13 114.77 88.57
N LYS A 2 5.06 113.97 88.61
CA LYS A 2 4.28 113.43 87.47
C LYS A 2 5.00 112.48 86.50
N ASN A 3 4.45 111.37 86.05
CA ASN A 3 3.21 110.65 86.34
C ASN A 3 3.42 109.23 85.78
N GLU A 4 2.81 108.27 86.46
CA GLU A 4 2.59 106.85 86.15
C GLU A 4 1.77 106.66 84.83
N PRO A 5 1.17 105.47 84.51
CA PRO A 5 1.49 104.05 84.76
C PRO A 5 1.44 103.20 83.46
N THR A 6 2.29 102.17 83.27
CA THR A 6 2.05 100.72 83.53
C THR A 6 1.50 99.93 82.32
N PRO A 7 2.03 98.70 82.05
CA PRO A 7 2.00 98.00 80.77
C PRO A 7 0.99 96.84 80.77
N HIS A 8 1.04 96.01 79.70
CA HIS A 8 0.68 94.58 79.54
C HIS A 8 0.13 94.40 78.09
N HIS A 9 0.46 93.40 77.28
CA HIS A 9 0.84 92.01 77.55
C HIS A 9 1.62 91.45 76.34
N ALA A 10 2.53 90.51 76.60
CA ALA A 10 3.44 89.91 75.64
C ALA A 10 2.81 88.74 74.85
N PRO A 11 3.14 88.56 73.56
CA PRO A 11 3.02 87.27 72.87
C PRO A 11 4.27 86.42 73.07
N GLY A 12 4.04 85.12 73.28
CA GLY A 12 5.03 84.11 73.64
C GLY A 12 6.18 83.90 72.66
N ALA A 13 7.28 83.42 73.23
CA ALA A 13 8.55 83.16 72.58
C ALA A 13 8.50 82.04 71.52
N PRO A 14 9.39 82.10 70.50
CA PRO A 14 9.58 81.06 69.49
C PRO A 14 10.48 79.92 70.00
N ALA A 15 10.18 78.69 69.59
CA ALA A 15 11.10 77.56 69.73
C ALA A 15 12.03 77.47 68.49
N PRO A 16 13.35 77.31 68.66
CA PRO A 16 14.30 77.13 67.56
C PRO A 16 14.80 75.68 67.44
N GLY A 17 15.01 75.21 66.22
CA GLY A 17 15.76 73.97 65.90
C GLY A 17 15.64 73.66 64.41
N ARG A 18 16.61 74.04 63.57
CA ARG A 18 17.78 73.25 63.10
C ARG A 18 17.42 72.26 61.98
N HIS A 19 18.45 71.84 61.21
CA HIS A 19 18.45 71.13 59.91
C HIS A 19 18.23 72.11 58.73
N GLN A 20 19.23 72.70 58.04
CA GLN A 20 20.53 72.23 57.56
C GLN A 20 20.47 70.89 56.80
N TYR A 21 20.48 71.01 55.46
CA TYR A 21 20.85 70.06 54.40
C TYR A 21 20.44 68.59 54.57
N GLU A 22 19.50 68.14 53.73
CA GLU A 22 19.24 66.75 53.29
C GLU A 22 17.78 66.76 52.74
N HIS A 23 17.41 66.51 51.49
CA HIS A 23 17.92 65.60 50.49
C HIS A 23 17.62 66.19 49.10
N ALA A 24 18.63 66.32 48.24
CA ALA A 24 18.39 66.13 46.82
C ALA A 24 18.03 64.65 46.67
N THR A 25 16.75 64.32 46.72
CA THR A 25 16.32 62.98 46.32
C THR A 25 16.61 62.90 44.82
N PRO A 26 17.52 62.01 44.35
CA PRO A 26 17.50 61.65 42.95
C PRO A 26 16.12 61.04 42.74
N THR A 27 15.27 61.73 41.99
CA THR A 27 14.04 61.12 41.47
C THR A 27 14.50 60.08 40.45
N VAL A 28 14.90 58.92 40.96
CA VAL A 28 14.94 57.69 40.19
C VAL A 28 13.52 57.53 39.71
N ILE A 29 13.29 57.89 38.45
CA ILE A 29 12.08 57.54 37.74
C ILE A 29 12.17 56.02 37.63
N HIS A 30 11.66 55.33 38.64
CA HIS A 30 11.45 53.90 38.57
C HIS A 30 10.46 53.70 37.45
N ASP A 31 10.94 53.23 36.29
CA ASP A 31 10.05 52.72 35.27
C ASP A 31 9.23 51.61 35.94
N PRO A 32 7.91 51.79 36.11
CA PRO A 32 7.08 50.89 36.93
C PRO A 32 7.04 49.47 36.36
N GLU A 33 7.54 49.28 35.13
CA GLU A 33 7.69 47.99 34.51
C GLU A 33 8.81 47.14 35.15
N GLN A 34 9.83 47.73 35.79
CA GLN A 34 10.96 46.96 36.33
C GLN A 34 10.61 46.10 37.56
N ASP A 35 9.55 46.44 38.29
CA ASP A 35 9.11 45.67 39.47
C ASP A 35 7.98 44.67 39.16
N MET A 36 7.49 44.63 37.91
CA MET A 36 6.43 43.70 37.53
C MET A 36 6.98 42.29 37.25
N MET A 37 6.28 41.26 37.72
CA MET A 37 6.52 39.87 37.33
C MET A 37 6.38 39.70 35.80
N LEU A 38 7.11 38.74 35.22
CA LEU A 38 7.13 38.48 33.77
C LEU A 38 5.72 38.32 33.17
N LEU A 39 4.81 37.67 33.91
CA LEU A 39 3.41 37.52 33.52
C LEU A 39 2.65 38.85 33.58
N ALA A 40 2.90 39.69 34.58
CA ALA A 40 2.26 41.00 34.72
C ALA A 40 2.71 41.97 33.63
N ARG A 41 3.99 41.95 33.24
CA ARG A 41 4.48 42.71 32.07
C ARG A 41 3.84 42.23 30.77
N TRP A 42 3.71 40.91 30.62
CA TRP A 42 3.08 40.31 29.46
C TRP A 42 1.59 40.69 29.36
N VAL A 43 0.85 40.62 30.48
CA VAL A 43 -0.57 41.04 30.54
C VAL A 43 -0.73 42.53 30.33
N HIS A 44 0.14 43.37 30.90
CA HIS A 44 0.10 44.82 30.71
C HIS A 44 0.28 45.19 29.23
N ARG A 45 1.26 44.54 28.57
CA ARG A 45 1.51 44.71 27.13
C ARG A 45 0.38 44.14 26.25
N ALA A 46 -0.29 43.08 26.69
CA ALA A 46 -1.48 42.54 26.04
C ALA A 46 -2.72 43.45 26.19
N MET A 47 -2.81 44.21 27.29
CA MET A 47 -3.92 45.12 27.59
C MET A 47 -3.74 46.55 27.04
N GLN A 48 -2.52 46.95 26.67
CA GLN A 48 -2.26 48.26 26.05
C GLN A 48 -2.90 48.41 24.66
N ASP A 49 -3.06 47.31 23.92
CA ASP A 49 -3.68 47.33 22.60
C ASP A 49 -4.46 46.01 22.35
N PRO A 50 -5.57 45.79 23.08
CA PRO A 50 -6.22 44.49 23.18
C PRO A 50 -6.75 44.02 21.82
N ALA A 51 -7.20 44.95 20.97
CA ALA A 51 -7.66 44.64 19.62
C ALA A 51 -6.55 44.07 18.73
N LYS A 52 -5.32 44.60 18.82
CA LYS A 52 -4.19 44.11 18.02
C LYS A 52 -3.66 42.79 18.57
N PHE A 53 -3.56 42.66 19.89
CA PHE A 53 -3.07 41.45 20.53
C PHE A 53 -4.01 40.26 20.27
N TRP A 54 -5.32 40.41 20.55
CA TRP A 54 -6.30 39.37 20.27
C TRP A 54 -6.48 39.14 18.77
N GLY A 55 -6.36 40.18 17.94
CA GLY A 55 -6.37 40.06 16.48
C GLY A 55 -5.22 39.19 15.94
N TRP A 56 -4.00 39.35 16.45
CA TRP A 56 -2.86 38.52 16.07
C TRP A 56 -2.99 37.07 16.55
N LEU A 57 -3.48 36.86 17.77
CA LEU A 57 -3.71 35.53 18.33
C LEU A 57 -4.79 34.76 17.55
N LEU A 58 -5.93 35.41 17.29
CA LEU A 58 -7.03 34.82 16.50
C LEU A 58 -6.60 34.60 15.05
N GLY A 59 -5.85 35.54 14.46
CA GLY A 59 -5.30 35.39 13.11
C GLY A 59 -4.31 34.22 13.02
N GLY A 60 -3.40 34.10 13.99
CA GLY A 60 -2.44 33.00 14.06
C GLY A 60 -3.12 31.64 14.25
N ALA A 61 -4.09 31.55 15.17
CA ALA A 61 -4.88 30.34 15.37
C ALA A 61 -5.68 29.95 14.11
N GLY A 62 -6.30 30.94 13.44
CA GLY A 62 -7.00 30.74 12.18
C GLY A 62 -6.09 30.25 11.06
N ALA A 63 -4.86 30.79 10.96
CA ALA A 63 -3.87 30.35 10.00
C ALA A 63 -3.43 28.90 10.23
N VAL A 64 -3.15 28.51 11.49
CA VAL A 64 -2.80 27.12 11.84
C VAL A 64 -3.97 26.18 11.55
N LEU A 65 -5.19 26.55 11.92
CA LEU A 65 -6.38 25.76 11.64
C LEU A 65 -6.60 25.59 10.13
N GLY A 66 -6.45 26.68 9.36
CA GLY A 66 -6.50 26.65 7.91
C GLY A 66 -5.45 25.73 7.30
N LEU A 67 -4.22 25.75 7.83
CA LEU A 67 -3.12 24.89 7.39
C LEU A 67 -3.36 23.42 7.73
N VAL A 68 -3.91 23.13 8.92
CA VAL A 68 -4.33 21.77 9.32
C VAL A 68 -5.47 21.27 8.43
N ILE A 69 -6.45 22.12 8.11
CA ILE A 69 -7.55 21.77 7.19
C ILE A 69 -7.01 21.52 5.78
N LEU A 70 -6.12 22.38 5.27
CA LEU A 70 -5.47 22.19 3.96
C LEU A 70 -4.65 20.91 3.93
N PHE A 71 -3.90 20.63 4.99
CA PHE A 71 -3.09 19.43 5.13
C PHE A 71 -3.99 18.18 5.18
N ASN A 72 -5.09 18.21 5.95
CA ASN A 72 -6.03 17.11 6.03
C ASN A 72 -6.77 16.87 4.69
N LEU A 73 -7.14 17.94 3.96
CA LEU A 73 -7.67 17.85 2.59
C LEU A 73 -6.65 17.26 1.60
N PHE A 74 -5.37 17.57 1.75
CA PHE A 74 -4.31 16.97 0.92
C PHE A 74 -3.93 15.54 1.35
N SER A 75 -4.08 15.21 2.63
CA SER A 75 -3.77 13.91 3.25
C SER A 75 -4.96 12.94 3.26
N GLY A 76 -6.17 13.37 2.92
CA GLY A 76 -7.39 12.55 2.82
C GLY A 76 -7.37 11.44 1.75
N ARG A 77 -6.24 11.26 1.03
CA ARG A 77 -6.03 10.15 0.09
C ARG A 77 -6.03 8.75 0.75
N GLY A 78 -5.92 8.65 2.08
CA GLY A 78 -5.89 7.37 2.80
C GLY A 78 -7.24 6.62 2.88
N VAL A 79 -8.37 7.31 2.84
CA VAL A 79 -9.70 6.67 2.91
C VAL A 79 -10.05 6.01 1.57
N ALA A 80 -9.71 6.67 0.45
CA ALA A 80 -9.89 6.14 -0.90
C ALA A 80 -9.09 4.86 -1.15
N THR A 81 -7.90 4.71 -0.54
CA THR A 81 -7.10 3.48 -0.67
C THR A 81 -7.73 2.28 0.03
N SER A 82 -8.39 2.46 1.18
CA SER A 82 -9.07 1.34 1.87
C SER A 82 -10.23 0.80 1.04
N GLU A 83 -11.06 1.68 0.51
CA GLU A 83 -12.21 1.31 -0.34
C GLU A 83 -11.75 0.67 -1.67
N ALA A 84 -10.63 1.15 -2.23
CA ALA A 84 -10.02 0.55 -3.41
C ALA A 84 -9.55 -0.91 -3.16
N TRP A 85 -8.97 -1.20 -1.99
CA TRP A 85 -8.64 -2.59 -1.61
C TRP A 85 -9.89 -3.45 -1.38
N THR A 86 -10.93 -2.90 -0.74
CA THR A 86 -12.20 -3.62 -0.54
C THR A 86 -12.90 -3.93 -1.87
N SER A 87 -12.88 -2.99 -2.81
CA SER A 87 -13.44 -3.21 -4.15
C SER A 87 -12.62 -4.22 -4.97
N LEU A 88 -11.29 -4.23 -4.82
CA LEU A 88 -10.45 -5.27 -5.42
C LEU A 88 -10.76 -6.67 -4.86
N ASP A 89 -10.93 -6.80 -3.54
CA ASP A 89 -11.28 -8.07 -2.90
C ASP A 89 -12.69 -8.56 -3.29
N ALA A 90 -13.63 -7.62 -3.49
CA ALA A 90 -14.96 -7.92 -3.97
C ALA A 90 -14.99 -8.30 -5.47
N ALA A 91 -14.02 -7.86 -6.27
CA ALA A 91 -13.95 -8.10 -7.70
C ALA A 91 -13.66 -9.58 -8.02
N ARG A 92 -14.62 -10.26 -8.66
CA ARG A 92 -14.51 -11.70 -8.96
C ARG A 92 -14.07 -12.00 -10.38
N SER A 93 -14.28 -11.09 -11.32
CA SER A 93 -13.83 -11.25 -12.70
C SER A 93 -12.58 -10.42 -12.99
N ALA A 94 -11.84 -10.80 -14.04
CA ALA A 94 -10.71 -10.01 -14.51
C ALA A 94 -11.14 -8.62 -14.98
N ASP A 95 -12.33 -8.50 -15.59
CA ASP A 95 -12.86 -7.21 -16.04
C ASP A 95 -13.18 -6.29 -14.85
N ASP A 96 -13.79 -6.80 -13.78
CA ASP A 96 -14.06 -6.03 -12.56
C ASP A 96 -12.76 -5.49 -11.95
N LYS A 97 -11.70 -6.31 -11.90
CA LYS A 97 -10.38 -5.90 -11.40
C LYS A 97 -9.76 -4.82 -12.27
N LEU A 98 -9.91 -4.91 -13.59
CA LEU A 98 -9.46 -3.86 -14.50
C LEU A 98 -10.26 -2.55 -14.31
N GLU A 99 -11.55 -2.62 -14.02
CA GLU A 99 -12.34 -1.44 -13.66
C GLU A 99 -11.87 -0.81 -12.35
N VAL A 100 -11.56 -1.60 -11.33
CA VAL A 100 -10.94 -1.10 -10.07
C VAL A 100 -9.61 -0.39 -10.37
N ALA A 101 -8.79 -0.95 -11.26
CA ALA A 101 -7.53 -0.34 -11.67
C ALA A 101 -7.72 0.98 -12.45
N LYS A 102 -8.76 1.07 -13.30
CA LYS A 102 -9.11 2.30 -14.04
C LYS A 102 -9.65 3.39 -13.11
N ALA A 103 -10.43 3.01 -12.10
CA ALA A 103 -10.95 3.93 -11.09
C ALA A 103 -9.84 4.49 -10.18
N ASN A 104 -8.72 3.77 -10.03
CA ASN A 104 -7.64 4.11 -9.10
C ASN A 104 -6.24 4.16 -9.74
N PRO A 105 -6.02 4.90 -10.85
CA PRO A 105 -4.89 4.70 -11.76
C PRO A 105 -3.50 4.93 -11.15
N ASN A 106 -3.39 5.76 -10.11
CA ASN A 106 -2.14 6.12 -9.42
C ASN A 106 -2.01 5.46 -8.04
N SER A 107 -2.82 4.44 -7.75
CA SER A 107 -2.80 3.71 -6.49
C SER A 107 -2.03 2.39 -6.65
N PRO A 108 -1.31 1.91 -5.62
CA PRO A 108 -0.77 0.54 -5.61
C PRO A 108 -1.84 -0.53 -5.91
N VAL A 109 -3.10 -0.26 -5.54
CA VAL A 109 -4.25 -1.12 -5.85
C VAL A 109 -4.37 -1.35 -7.35
N ALA A 110 -4.14 -0.35 -8.20
CA ALA A 110 -4.29 -0.52 -9.64
C ALA A 110 -3.23 -1.43 -10.24
N THR A 111 -1.98 -1.35 -9.76
CA THR A 111 -0.91 -2.26 -10.17
C THR A 111 -1.25 -3.70 -9.80
N TRP A 112 -1.67 -3.93 -8.55
CA TRP A 112 -2.07 -5.26 -8.08
C TRP A 112 -3.32 -5.78 -8.80
N ALA A 113 -4.32 -4.93 -9.02
CA ALA A 113 -5.54 -5.29 -9.72
C ALA A 113 -5.28 -5.70 -11.17
N ARG A 114 -4.37 -5.00 -11.88
CA ARG A 114 -3.95 -5.39 -13.24
C ARG A 114 -3.18 -6.71 -13.24
N LEU A 115 -2.28 -6.90 -12.29
CA LEU A 115 -1.49 -8.12 -12.16
C LEU A 115 -2.40 -9.33 -11.91
N ASP A 116 -3.34 -9.19 -10.97
CA ASP A 116 -4.27 -10.24 -10.61
C ASP A 116 -5.30 -10.51 -11.73
N ALA A 117 -5.78 -9.46 -12.41
CA ALA A 117 -6.60 -9.62 -13.62
C ALA A 117 -5.86 -10.41 -14.72
N ALA A 118 -4.60 -10.06 -14.99
CA ALA A 118 -3.78 -10.76 -15.97
C ALA A 118 -3.51 -12.22 -15.57
N ALA A 119 -3.24 -12.49 -14.29
CA ALA A 119 -3.07 -13.84 -13.76
C ALA A 119 -4.35 -14.67 -13.89
N GLN A 120 -5.52 -14.09 -13.62
CA GLN A 120 -6.81 -14.76 -13.76
C GLN A 120 -7.13 -15.06 -15.23
N LEU A 121 -6.87 -14.12 -16.15
CA LEU A 121 -7.01 -14.33 -17.59
C LEU A 121 -6.06 -15.42 -18.09
N TYR A 122 -4.82 -15.43 -17.61
CA TYR A 122 -3.87 -16.50 -17.91
C TYR A 122 -4.41 -17.86 -17.47
N GLN A 123 -4.87 -17.97 -16.22
CA GLN A 123 -5.39 -19.22 -15.68
C GLN A 123 -6.62 -19.72 -16.44
N SER A 124 -7.55 -18.82 -16.79
CA SER A 124 -8.72 -19.13 -17.62
C SER A 124 -8.27 -19.61 -19.01
N GLY A 125 -7.38 -18.87 -19.67
CA GLY A 125 -6.88 -19.21 -20.99
C GLY A 125 -6.18 -20.56 -21.04
N VAL A 126 -5.36 -20.90 -20.04
CA VAL A 126 -4.72 -22.22 -19.96
C VAL A 126 -5.74 -23.33 -19.70
N SER A 127 -6.74 -23.06 -18.87
CA SER A 127 -7.80 -24.03 -18.53
C SER A 127 -8.73 -24.30 -19.72
N ASP A 128 -8.97 -23.30 -20.55
CA ASP A 128 -9.82 -23.38 -21.75
C ASP A 128 -9.08 -23.95 -22.96
N LEU A 129 -7.74 -23.98 -22.95
CA LEU A 129 -6.91 -24.40 -24.07
C LEU A 129 -7.26 -25.80 -24.63
N PRO A 130 -7.54 -26.83 -23.81
CA PRO A 130 -7.89 -28.15 -24.30
C PRO A 130 -9.30 -28.26 -24.91
N SER A 131 -10.22 -27.37 -24.55
CA SER A 131 -11.64 -27.46 -24.91
C SER A 131 -12.06 -26.42 -25.95
N ASN A 132 -11.45 -25.23 -25.92
CA ASN A 132 -11.74 -24.10 -26.80
C ASN A 132 -10.45 -23.28 -27.05
N SER A 133 -9.55 -23.84 -27.86
CA SER A 133 -8.24 -23.27 -28.15
C SER A 133 -8.30 -21.86 -28.75
N ASP A 134 -9.26 -21.56 -29.64
CA ASP A 134 -9.40 -20.25 -30.27
C ASP A 134 -9.76 -19.15 -29.25
N ALA A 135 -10.72 -19.42 -28.37
CA ALA A 135 -11.07 -18.48 -27.30
C ALA A 135 -9.93 -18.35 -26.27
N ALA A 136 -9.30 -19.47 -25.91
CA ALA A 136 -8.15 -19.49 -25.02
C ALA A 136 -7.02 -18.60 -25.52
N LEU A 137 -6.68 -18.68 -26.82
CA LEU A 137 -5.64 -17.85 -27.43
C LEU A 137 -5.95 -16.35 -27.36
N GLN A 138 -7.22 -15.95 -27.50
CA GLN A 138 -7.62 -14.55 -27.32
C GLN A 138 -7.50 -14.11 -25.87
N THR A 139 -7.92 -14.95 -24.91
CA THR A 139 -7.80 -14.67 -23.47
C THR A 139 -6.33 -14.56 -23.06
N LEU A 140 -5.47 -15.47 -23.52
CA LEU A 140 -4.03 -15.45 -23.27
C LEU A 140 -3.36 -14.24 -23.92
N LYS A 141 -3.82 -13.82 -25.10
CA LYS A 141 -3.35 -12.58 -25.72
C LYS A 141 -3.68 -11.37 -24.85
N LYS A 142 -4.92 -11.26 -24.35
CA LYS A 142 -5.30 -10.18 -23.42
C LYS A 142 -4.43 -10.19 -22.16
N ALA A 143 -4.19 -11.37 -21.58
CA ALA A 143 -3.30 -11.51 -20.42
C ALA A 143 -1.87 -11.03 -20.73
N ALA A 144 -1.31 -11.45 -21.87
CA ALA A 144 0.00 -11.02 -22.33
C ALA A 144 0.07 -9.49 -22.53
N ASP A 145 -0.95 -8.90 -23.16
CA ASP A 145 -0.99 -7.45 -23.42
C ASP A 145 -1.04 -6.66 -22.08
N ILE A 146 -1.76 -7.14 -21.06
CA ILE A 146 -1.79 -6.51 -19.72
C ILE A 146 -0.43 -6.66 -19.01
N PHE A 147 0.16 -7.85 -19.03
CA PHE A 147 1.48 -8.08 -18.42
C PHE A 147 2.58 -7.24 -19.10
N ASP A 148 2.57 -7.13 -20.42
CA ASP A 148 3.50 -6.31 -21.18
C ASP A 148 3.35 -4.81 -20.83
N GLN A 149 2.11 -4.32 -20.73
CA GLN A 149 1.86 -2.95 -20.27
C GLN A 149 2.39 -2.73 -18.85
N LEU A 150 2.13 -3.67 -17.92
CA LEU A 150 2.54 -3.57 -16.53
C LEU A 150 4.08 -3.58 -16.40
N ALA A 151 4.76 -4.46 -17.12
CA ALA A 151 6.22 -4.52 -17.14
C ALA A 151 6.88 -3.25 -17.71
N LYS A 152 6.18 -2.50 -18.58
CA LYS A 152 6.66 -1.24 -19.15
C LYS A 152 6.31 -0.01 -18.31
N SER A 153 5.17 -0.02 -17.65
CA SER A 153 4.68 1.11 -16.85
C SER A 153 5.29 1.17 -15.46
N GLU A 154 5.60 0.00 -14.88
CA GLU A 154 6.16 -0.09 -13.54
C GLU A 154 7.68 0.17 -13.53
N PRO A 155 8.22 0.72 -12.43
CA PRO A 155 9.67 0.83 -12.25
C PRO A 155 10.34 -0.55 -12.33
N LYS A 156 11.52 -0.62 -12.95
CA LYS A 156 12.25 -1.90 -13.08
C LYS A 156 12.58 -2.53 -11.73
N ASP A 157 12.81 -1.74 -10.69
CA ASP A 157 13.12 -2.28 -9.36
C ASP A 157 11.87 -2.78 -8.61
N SER A 158 10.67 -2.59 -9.16
CA SER A 158 9.42 -3.02 -8.54
C SER A 158 9.23 -4.53 -8.70
N PRO A 159 8.84 -5.26 -7.64
CA PRO A 159 8.48 -6.67 -7.74
C PRO A 159 7.34 -6.90 -8.74
N ALA A 160 6.42 -5.93 -8.88
CA ALA A 160 5.34 -6.01 -9.85
C ALA A 160 5.86 -6.08 -11.31
N ALA A 161 6.95 -5.39 -11.63
CA ALA A 161 7.56 -5.44 -12.96
C ALA A 161 8.17 -6.82 -13.26
N VAL A 162 8.84 -7.43 -12.26
CA VAL A 162 9.41 -8.78 -12.38
C VAL A 162 8.30 -9.81 -12.59
N SER A 163 7.28 -9.80 -11.72
CA SER A 163 6.16 -10.73 -11.80
C SER A 163 5.37 -10.56 -13.10
N ALA A 164 5.24 -9.32 -13.61
CA ALA A 164 4.61 -9.05 -14.90
C ALA A 164 5.42 -9.58 -16.08
N ALA A 165 6.73 -9.33 -16.11
CA ALA A 165 7.60 -9.82 -17.17
C ALA A 165 7.68 -11.36 -17.19
N PHE A 166 7.67 -11.99 -16.01
CA PHE A 166 7.59 -13.44 -15.87
C PHE A 166 6.21 -13.99 -16.30
N GLY A 167 5.12 -13.31 -15.94
CA GLY A 167 3.77 -13.61 -16.40
C GLY A 167 3.65 -13.55 -17.93
N LEU A 168 4.24 -12.53 -18.56
CA LEU A 168 4.29 -12.40 -20.02
C LEU A 168 4.98 -13.60 -20.69
N ALA A 169 6.12 -14.04 -20.14
CA ALA A 169 6.83 -15.21 -20.67
C ALA A 169 5.96 -16.48 -20.60
N ARG A 170 5.24 -16.71 -19.50
CA ARG A 170 4.28 -17.80 -19.34
C ARG A 170 3.12 -17.71 -20.34
N CYS A 171 2.59 -16.50 -20.59
CA CYS A 171 1.56 -16.31 -21.61
C CYS A 171 2.07 -16.63 -23.02
N LEU A 172 3.32 -16.28 -23.36
CA LEU A 172 3.91 -16.60 -24.66
C LEU A 172 4.13 -18.10 -24.84
N GLU A 173 4.57 -18.78 -23.78
CA GLU A 173 4.70 -20.23 -23.73
C GLU A 173 3.35 -20.91 -23.95
N ALA A 174 2.34 -20.49 -23.18
CA ALA A 174 0.97 -20.98 -23.29
C ALA A 174 0.28 -20.59 -24.59
N ARG A 175 0.91 -19.80 -25.48
CA ARG A 175 0.41 -19.46 -26.83
C ARG A 175 1.19 -20.18 -27.95
N ASN A 176 2.07 -21.11 -27.59
CA ASN A 176 2.99 -21.78 -28.51
C ASN A 176 3.99 -20.85 -29.21
N GLU A 177 4.26 -19.67 -28.63
CA GLU A 177 5.27 -18.73 -29.13
C GLU A 177 6.63 -19.00 -28.45
N LEU A 178 7.09 -20.26 -28.48
CA LEU A 178 8.23 -20.76 -27.70
C LEU A 178 9.53 -19.93 -27.85
N PRO A 179 9.93 -19.49 -29.08
CA PRO A 179 11.13 -18.67 -29.21
C PRO A 179 11.02 -17.36 -28.42
N LYS A 180 9.87 -16.69 -28.50
CA LYS A 180 9.63 -15.44 -27.78
C LYS A 180 9.54 -15.68 -26.27
N ALA A 181 8.95 -16.79 -25.84
CA ALA A 181 8.89 -17.17 -24.44
C ALA A 181 10.30 -17.37 -23.86
N VAL A 182 11.17 -18.08 -24.58
CA VAL A 182 12.58 -18.30 -24.18
C VAL A 182 13.33 -16.97 -24.09
N ASP A 183 13.18 -16.09 -25.07
CA ASP A 183 13.83 -14.77 -25.06
C ASP A 183 13.33 -13.92 -23.89
N GLN A 184 12.03 -13.96 -23.60
CA GLN A 184 11.45 -13.23 -22.48
C GLN A 184 11.91 -13.79 -21.12
N TYR A 185 11.98 -15.12 -20.95
CA TYR A 185 12.51 -15.72 -19.72
C TYR A 185 14.00 -15.39 -19.51
N LYS A 186 14.80 -15.34 -20.57
CA LYS A 186 16.19 -14.87 -20.50
C LYS A 186 16.25 -13.40 -20.10
N LEU A 187 15.41 -12.55 -20.70
CA LEU A 187 15.32 -11.14 -20.34
C LEU A 187 14.99 -10.96 -18.86
N VAL A 188 14.05 -11.74 -18.31
CA VAL A 188 13.72 -11.71 -16.88
C VAL A 188 14.93 -12.12 -16.03
N ALA A 189 15.59 -13.19 -16.43
CA ALA A 189 16.77 -13.73 -15.77
C ALA A 189 17.99 -12.79 -15.76
N ASP A 190 18.13 -11.97 -16.79
CA ASP A 190 19.23 -11.02 -16.97
C ASP A 190 18.91 -9.66 -16.34
N THR A 191 17.65 -9.22 -16.39
CA THR A 191 17.20 -7.93 -15.84
C THR A 191 17.07 -7.99 -14.31
N TRP A 192 16.66 -9.14 -13.75
CA TRP A 192 16.40 -9.32 -12.32
C TRP A 192 17.12 -10.54 -11.74
N PRO A 193 18.46 -10.60 -11.78
CA PRO A 193 19.21 -11.80 -11.41
C PRO A 193 18.99 -12.23 -9.95
N ASP A 194 18.67 -11.29 -9.06
CA ASP A 194 18.47 -11.52 -7.62
C ASP A 194 17.02 -11.89 -7.25
N ALA A 195 16.08 -11.81 -8.19
CA ALA A 195 14.68 -12.14 -7.95
C ALA A 195 14.46 -13.66 -7.94
N PRO A 196 13.55 -14.20 -7.10
CA PRO A 196 13.24 -15.62 -7.09
C PRO A 196 12.71 -16.11 -8.45
N GLU A 197 11.96 -15.27 -9.16
CA GLU A 197 11.43 -15.56 -10.50
C GLU A 197 12.53 -15.73 -11.55
N ALA A 198 13.70 -15.10 -11.38
CA ALA A 198 14.79 -15.23 -12.34
C ALA A 198 15.43 -16.62 -12.32
N ALA A 199 15.56 -17.25 -11.15
CA ALA A 199 16.05 -18.61 -11.04
C ALA A 199 15.09 -19.61 -11.73
N GLU A 200 13.78 -19.40 -11.61
CA GLU A 200 12.76 -20.19 -12.31
C GLU A 200 12.77 -19.91 -13.81
N ALA A 201 12.86 -18.64 -14.21
CA ALA A 201 12.94 -18.23 -15.61
C ALA A 201 14.13 -18.87 -16.33
N LYS A 202 15.32 -18.93 -15.71
CA LYS A 202 16.50 -19.62 -16.27
C LYS A 202 16.22 -21.11 -16.50
N LYS A 203 15.59 -21.78 -15.53
CA LYS A 203 15.23 -23.21 -15.65
C LYS A 203 14.21 -23.44 -16.75
N LEU A 204 13.17 -22.61 -16.83
CA LEU A 204 12.15 -22.68 -17.86
C LEU A 204 12.73 -22.40 -19.25
N ALA A 205 13.53 -21.34 -19.42
CA ALA A 205 14.19 -21.03 -20.68
C ALA A 205 15.05 -22.20 -21.20
N ALA A 206 15.76 -22.90 -20.31
CA ALA A 206 16.55 -24.09 -20.65
C ALA A 206 15.66 -25.30 -20.97
N ALA A 207 14.53 -25.47 -20.29
CA ALA A 207 13.58 -26.54 -20.55
C ALA A 207 12.85 -26.35 -21.90
N LEU A 208 12.42 -25.13 -22.22
CA LEU A 208 11.71 -24.81 -23.46
C LEU A 208 12.58 -24.95 -24.72
N GLN A 209 13.91 -24.83 -24.60
CA GLN A 209 14.85 -25.05 -25.71
C GLN A 209 15.00 -26.52 -26.10
N LYS A 210 14.53 -27.44 -25.26
CA LYS A 210 14.63 -28.87 -25.54
C LYS A 210 13.64 -29.27 -26.64
N PRO A 211 14.04 -30.15 -27.57
CA PRO A 211 13.16 -30.59 -28.66
C PRO A 211 11.91 -31.31 -28.14
N GLU A 212 11.97 -31.94 -26.97
CA GLU A 212 10.83 -32.58 -26.31
C GLU A 212 9.75 -31.57 -25.91
N ALA A 213 10.13 -30.38 -25.45
CA ALA A 213 9.17 -29.32 -25.12
C ALA A 213 8.47 -28.84 -26.40
N ALA A 214 9.22 -28.58 -27.47
CA ALA A 214 8.65 -28.19 -28.75
C ALA A 214 7.69 -29.23 -29.32
N ALA A 215 8.00 -30.53 -29.18
CA ALA A 215 7.11 -31.61 -29.55
C ALA A 215 5.83 -31.62 -28.68
N PHE A 216 5.96 -31.46 -27.36
CA PHE A 216 4.82 -31.41 -26.44
C PHE A 216 3.83 -30.29 -26.78
N TYR A 217 4.29 -29.04 -26.96
CA TYR A 217 3.38 -27.95 -27.32
C TYR A 217 2.78 -28.17 -28.73
N LYS A 218 3.54 -28.72 -29.68
CA LYS A 218 2.98 -29.08 -30.98
C LYS A 218 1.83 -30.09 -30.85
N ASP A 219 1.98 -31.10 -30.02
CA ASP A 219 0.95 -32.11 -29.78
C ASP A 219 -0.25 -31.55 -29.00
N LEU A 220 -0.01 -30.70 -28.00
CA LEU A 220 -1.05 -30.01 -27.22
C LEU A 220 -1.97 -29.19 -28.14
N TYR A 221 -1.39 -28.47 -29.11
CA TYR A 221 -2.15 -27.66 -30.06
C TYR A 221 -2.75 -28.46 -31.22
N ALA A 222 -2.23 -29.65 -31.49
CA ALA A 222 -2.84 -30.58 -32.44
C ALA A 222 -4.00 -31.38 -31.82
N PHE A 223 -4.08 -31.44 -30.48
CA PHE A 223 -5.10 -32.18 -29.76
C PHE A 223 -6.50 -31.60 -30.03
N LYS A 224 -7.41 -32.48 -30.48
CA LYS A 224 -8.83 -32.17 -30.59
C LYS A 224 -9.58 -33.10 -29.65
N PRO A 225 -10.29 -32.57 -28.63
CA PRO A 225 -11.02 -33.41 -27.70
C PRO A 225 -12.06 -34.22 -28.47
N THR A 226 -12.03 -35.54 -28.31
CA THR A 226 -13.06 -36.42 -28.85
C THR A 226 -14.37 -36.09 -28.13
N LYS A 227 -15.35 -35.55 -28.86
CA LYS A 227 -16.71 -35.40 -28.34
C LYS A 227 -17.22 -36.81 -28.03
N VAL A 228 -17.21 -37.18 -26.76
CA VAL A 228 -17.89 -38.39 -26.29
C VAL A 228 -19.38 -38.09 -26.41
N SER A 229 -19.97 -38.41 -27.56
CA SER A 229 -21.41 -38.56 -27.63
C SER A 229 -21.72 -39.85 -26.88
N LEU A 230 -22.25 -39.70 -25.66
CA LEU A 230 -23.00 -40.79 -25.06
C LEU A 230 -23.98 -41.29 -26.14
N PRO A 231 -24.06 -42.61 -26.40
CA PRO A 231 -25.08 -43.12 -27.29
C PRO A 231 -26.42 -42.55 -26.82
N PRO A 232 -27.32 -42.17 -27.75
CA PRO A 232 -28.63 -41.66 -27.36
C PRO A 232 -29.20 -42.62 -26.34
N LEU A 233 -29.72 -42.09 -25.23
CA LEU A 233 -30.42 -42.84 -24.19
C LEU A 233 -31.75 -43.38 -24.77
N GLY A 234 -31.68 -44.08 -25.91
CA GLY A 234 -32.73 -44.92 -26.43
C GLY A 234 -32.80 -46.07 -25.47
N THR A 235 -33.87 -46.10 -24.67
CA THR A 235 -34.93 -47.13 -24.66
C THR A 235 -34.61 -48.57 -25.13
N GLU A 236 -33.35 -48.98 -25.20
CA GLU A 236 -32.99 -50.39 -25.30
C GLU A 236 -33.16 -50.95 -23.91
N LYS A 237 -34.26 -51.69 -23.75
CA LYS A 237 -34.47 -52.58 -22.63
C LYS A 237 -33.25 -53.49 -22.59
N LEU A 238 -32.38 -53.27 -21.61
CA LEU A 238 -31.43 -54.28 -21.18
C LEU A 238 -32.27 -55.49 -20.81
N ASP A 239 -32.29 -56.47 -21.70
CA ASP A 239 -32.98 -57.75 -21.52
C ASP A 239 -32.14 -58.57 -20.53
N PHE A 240 -32.28 -58.22 -19.25
CA PHE A 240 -31.75 -59.02 -18.17
C PHE A 240 -32.55 -60.33 -18.16
N PRO A 241 -31.91 -61.50 -18.27
CA PRO A 241 -32.63 -62.76 -18.27
C PRO A 241 -33.45 -62.89 -16.99
N ASP A 242 -34.74 -63.23 -17.15
CA ASP A 242 -35.69 -63.51 -16.07
C ASP A 242 -35.13 -64.63 -15.18
N VAL A 243 -34.51 -64.26 -14.05
CA VAL A 243 -34.14 -65.18 -12.98
C VAL A 243 -35.00 -64.88 -11.75
N VAL A 244 -36.19 -65.51 -11.76
CA VAL A 244 -36.91 -66.22 -10.66
C VAL A 244 -37.16 -65.47 -9.32
N PRO A 245 -38.38 -65.58 -8.73
CA PRO A 245 -38.80 -64.87 -7.52
C PRO A 245 -37.99 -65.20 -6.26
N ALA A 246 -37.94 -64.21 -5.37
CA ALA A 246 -37.33 -64.28 -4.05
C ALA A 246 -37.79 -65.51 -3.24
N PRO A 247 -36.87 -66.35 -2.73
CA PRO A 247 -37.17 -67.24 -1.64
C PRO A 247 -37.00 -66.47 -0.32
N THR A 248 -38.08 -66.45 0.45
CA THR A 248 -38.05 -66.23 1.89
C THR A 248 -37.19 -67.30 2.57
N ASP A 249 -36.48 -66.83 3.60
CA ASP A 249 -35.80 -67.58 4.64
C ASP A 249 -34.43 -68.23 4.40
N SER A 250 -33.59 -67.97 5.40
CA SER A 250 -32.49 -68.78 5.90
C SER A 250 -31.18 -68.78 5.13
N ALA A 251 -30.32 -67.85 5.58
CA ALA A 251 -29.00 -68.11 6.15
C ALA A 251 -28.04 -69.04 5.37
N ALA A 252 -26.98 -68.44 4.84
CA ALA A 252 -25.69 -69.11 4.75
C ALA A 252 -24.53 -68.10 4.99
N PRO A 253 -23.41 -68.58 5.56
CA PRO A 253 -22.43 -67.78 6.30
C PRO A 253 -21.34 -67.21 5.39
N GLY A 254 -20.71 -66.12 5.82
CA GLY A 254 -19.43 -65.66 5.27
C GLY A 254 -19.51 -64.43 4.37
N ALA A 255 -20.04 -63.33 4.91
CA ALA A 255 -19.64 -62.00 4.48
C ALA A 255 -19.34 -61.18 5.73
N SER A 256 -18.11 -60.69 5.83
CA SER A 256 -17.68 -59.76 6.85
C SER A 256 -18.62 -58.54 6.88
N PRO A 257 -19.14 -58.12 8.05
CA PRO A 257 -20.02 -56.98 8.12
C PRO A 257 -19.20 -55.70 7.94
N ILE A 258 -19.49 -54.94 6.88
CA ILE A 258 -19.23 -53.51 6.88
C ILE A 258 -20.15 -52.93 7.98
N PRO A 259 -19.62 -52.27 9.02
CA PRO A 259 -20.47 -51.66 10.03
C PRO A 259 -21.29 -50.52 9.39
N PRO A 260 -22.58 -50.37 9.75
CA PRO A 260 -23.38 -49.25 9.27
C PRO A 260 -22.79 -47.92 9.78
N PRO A 261 -22.94 -46.82 9.02
CA PRO A 261 -22.61 -45.49 9.54
C PRO A 261 -23.47 -45.21 10.78
N PRO A 262 -22.92 -44.60 11.84
CA PRO A 262 -23.70 -44.25 13.03
C PRO A 262 -24.83 -43.29 12.64
N PRO A 263 -26.01 -43.41 13.29
CA PRO A 263 -27.13 -42.52 13.05
C PRO A 263 -26.74 -41.08 13.38
N SER A 264 -27.12 -40.14 12.50
CA SER A 264 -27.15 -38.71 12.80
C SER A 264 -27.89 -38.50 14.10
N ALA A 265 -27.12 -38.27 15.17
CA ALA A 265 -27.64 -37.81 16.44
C ALA A 265 -28.21 -36.40 16.22
N ALA A 266 -29.39 -36.22 16.76
CA ALA A 266 -30.11 -34.98 16.81
C ALA A 266 -29.23 -33.82 17.30
N THR A 267 -29.45 -32.67 16.69
CA THR A 267 -29.08 -31.35 17.17
C THR A 267 -29.59 -31.16 18.60
N GLU A 268 -28.69 -31.27 19.59
CA GLU A 268 -28.84 -30.59 20.87
C GLU A 268 -28.06 -29.27 20.80
N GLU A 269 -28.75 -28.17 21.07
CA GLU A 269 -28.19 -26.83 21.26
C GLU A 269 -27.18 -26.83 22.41
N PRO A 270 -25.94 -26.32 22.23
CA PRO A 270 -25.12 -25.94 23.36
C PRO A 270 -25.51 -24.53 23.81
N LYS A 271 -25.95 -24.47 25.08
CA LYS A 271 -26.08 -23.24 25.86
C LYS A 271 -24.79 -22.41 25.78
N ALA A 272 -25.00 -21.10 25.74
CA ALA A 272 -24.00 -20.08 25.94
C ALA A 272 -23.26 -20.28 27.26
N ASP A 273 -21.96 -20.56 27.18
CA ASP A 273 -21.01 -20.33 28.25
C ASP A 273 -20.14 -19.12 27.86
N ALA A 274 -20.22 -18.08 28.67
CA ALA A 274 -19.53 -16.82 28.47
C ALA A 274 -18.01 -16.99 28.66
N PRO A 275 -17.16 -16.50 27.75
CA PRO A 275 -15.75 -16.38 28.04
C PRO A 275 -15.54 -15.19 28.98
N LYS A 276 -15.18 -15.53 30.21
CA LYS A 276 -14.62 -14.66 31.23
C LYS A 276 -13.40 -13.94 30.66
N ALA A 277 -13.44 -12.60 30.70
CA ALA A 277 -12.32 -11.73 30.39
C ALA A 277 -11.11 -12.10 31.25
N GLU A 278 -10.02 -12.48 30.59
CA GLU A 278 -8.69 -12.56 31.18
C GLU A 278 -7.84 -11.50 30.46
N GLU A 279 -7.53 -10.43 31.19
CA GLU A 279 -6.69 -9.31 30.76
C GLU A 279 -5.29 -9.80 30.42
N ALA A 280 -5.01 -9.97 29.13
CA ALA A 280 -3.66 -10.05 28.62
C ALA A 280 -3.04 -8.64 28.62
N LYS A 281 -2.23 -8.40 29.65
CA LYS A 281 -1.29 -7.29 29.81
C LYS A 281 -0.42 -7.13 28.54
N PRO A 282 -0.24 -5.91 27.98
CA PRO A 282 0.61 -5.71 26.83
C PRO A 282 2.09 -5.88 27.21
N GLU A 283 2.78 -6.84 26.58
CA GLU A 283 4.24 -6.83 26.50
C GLU A 283 4.66 -5.83 25.41
N GLU A 284 5.43 -4.83 25.84
CA GLU A 284 6.07 -3.84 24.98
C GLU A 284 7.04 -4.52 24.00
N PRO A 285 6.98 -4.21 22.69
CA PRO A 285 8.04 -4.61 21.78
C PRO A 285 9.28 -3.75 22.07
N LYS A 286 10.35 -4.39 22.55
CA LYS A 286 11.70 -3.83 22.58
C LYS A 286 12.09 -3.39 21.17
N VAL A 287 12.25 -2.08 21.02
CA VAL A 287 12.86 -1.44 19.87
C VAL A 287 14.37 -1.72 19.93
N ASP A 288 14.85 -2.69 19.16
CA ASP A 288 16.26 -2.81 18.84
C ASP A 288 16.61 -1.68 17.84
N ALA A 289 17.39 -0.73 18.35
CA ALA A 289 17.93 0.38 17.58
C ALA A 289 18.95 -0.13 16.55
N PRO A 290 18.85 0.21 15.25
CA PRO A 290 20.00 0.09 14.37
C PRO A 290 20.98 1.20 14.71
N LYS A 291 22.15 0.76 15.18
CA LYS A 291 23.39 1.51 15.35
C LYS A 291 23.70 2.31 14.08
N ALA A 292 23.75 3.62 14.23
CA ALA A 292 24.32 4.53 13.25
C ALA A 292 25.79 4.15 13.02
N GLU A 293 26.13 3.78 11.79
CA GLU A 293 27.50 3.71 11.31
C GLU A 293 27.74 4.94 10.44
N GLU A 294 28.60 5.80 10.96
CA GLU A 294 28.98 7.09 10.42
C GLU A 294 30.10 6.91 9.39
N ALA A 295 29.87 7.49 8.21
CA ALA A 295 30.83 8.08 7.28
C ALA A 295 32.05 7.27 6.77
N LYS A 296 32.08 7.09 5.44
CA LYS A 296 33.30 7.38 4.67
C LYS A 296 32.95 8.01 3.31
N PRO A 297 33.29 9.30 3.07
CA PRO A 297 33.16 9.92 1.76
C PRO A 297 34.26 9.40 0.82
N ALA A 298 33.88 8.93 -0.37
CA ALA A 298 34.82 8.71 -1.47
C ALA A 298 34.89 9.98 -2.33
N GLU A 299 36.12 10.46 -2.53
CA GLU A 299 36.49 11.53 -3.45
C GLU A 299 36.15 11.20 -4.92
N PRO A 300 35.95 12.22 -5.78
CA PRO A 300 35.59 12.06 -7.17
C PRO A 300 36.81 11.78 -8.05
N ALA A 301 36.81 10.66 -8.76
CA ALA A 301 37.70 10.43 -9.89
C ALA A 301 37.14 11.13 -11.14
N LYS A 302 38.00 11.98 -11.70
CA LYS A 302 37.82 12.80 -12.90
C LYS A 302 38.44 12.08 -14.10
N VAL A 303 37.88 12.37 -15.28
CA VAL A 303 38.46 12.22 -16.64
C VAL A 303 38.39 10.83 -17.28
N GLU A 304 37.56 10.72 -18.32
CA GLU A 304 38.04 10.39 -19.68
C GLU A 304 36.97 10.77 -20.74
N GLU A 305 37.35 11.68 -21.63
CA GLU A 305 36.68 11.93 -22.91
C GLU A 305 36.72 10.67 -23.79
N PRO A 306 35.84 10.56 -24.80
CA PRO A 306 36.40 10.61 -26.13
C PRO A 306 35.60 11.48 -27.11
N LYS A 307 36.34 12.47 -27.65
CA LYS A 307 36.67 12.60 -29.07
C LYS A 307 35.51 12.63 -30.08
N ALA A 308 35.19 13.86 -30.48
CA ALA A 308 34.58 14.18 -31.76
C ALA A 308 35.62 14.12 -32.90
N GLU A 309 35.36 13.29 -33.90
CA GLU A 309 35.93 13.27 -35.27
C GLU A 309 34.98 12.29 -35.99
N GLU A 310 34.29 12.57 -37.10
CA GLU A 310 34.77 13.16 -38.34
C GLU A 310 33.54 13.56 -39.18
N ALA A 311 33.48 14.83 -39.58
CA ALA A 311 32.59 15.30 -40.63
C ALA A 311 33.32 15.18 -41.97
N LYS A 312 32.68 14.59 -42.98
CA LYS A 312 33.10 14.71 -44.38
C LYS A 312 31.89 15.02 -45.27
N PRO A 313 32.01 15.93 -46.27
CA PRO A 313 30.87 16.62 -46.86
C PRO A 313 30.46 16.10 -48.24
N ALA A 314 29.18 16.34 -48.54
CA ALA A 314 28.54 16.71 -49.81
C ALA A 314 29.10 16.15 -51.13
N GLU A 315 28.27 15.32 -51.79
CA GLU A 315 28.26 15.17 -53.24
C GLU A 315 26.84 15.47 -53.76
N ALA A 316 26.74 16.46 -54.65
CA ALA A 316 25.52 16.87 -55.34
C ALA A 316 25.35 16.07 -56.64
N PRO A 317 24.13 15.77 -57.10
CA PRO A 317 23.92 15.38 -58.49
C PRO A 317 23.51 16.59 -59.34
N LYS A 318 24.25 16.80 -60.43
CA LYS A 318 23.77 17.49 -61.63
C LYS A 318 23.08 16.46 -62.53
N SER A 319 21.80 16.64 -62.81
CA SER A 319 21.15 16.62 -64.13
C SER A 319 19.64 16.61 -63.94
#